data_AF-A0AAW5CQK9-F1
#
_entry.id   AF-A0AAW5CQK9-F1
#
_cell.length_a   1.000
_cell.length_b   1.000
_cell.length_c   1.000
_cell.angle_alpha   90.00
_cell.angle_beta   90.00
_cell.angle_gamma   90.00
#
_symmetry.space_group_name_H-M   'P 1'
#
loop_
_entity.id
_entity.type
_entity.pdbx_description
1 polymer ?
#
loop_
_entity_poly.entity_id
_entity_poly.type
_entity_poly.pdbx_seq_one_letter_code
_entity_poly.pdbx_strand_id
1 'polypeptide(L)'
;MKYIVENWFVIVGLIAVLAAGGYAVYVFVKMPSDKQLNKVREWLLYAVTKAEKEMGGGTGQIKLRYVYDMFVARFAWLARVISFEAFSMMVDEALERMKKMLESNKAMQELVNGEAGEVSEKDM
;
A
#
# COMPACT_ATOMS: atom_id res chain seq x y z
N MET A 1 46.77 -8.04 21.82
CA MET A 1 46.08 -9.24 21.27
C MET A 1 45.31 -10.03 22.34
N LYS A 2 45.84 -10.27 23.56
CA LYS A 2 45.13 -11.02 24.62
C LYS A 2 43.74 -10.44 24.99
N TYR A 3 43.63 -9.12 25.14
CA TYR A 3 42.36 -8.44 25.47
C TYR A 3 41.22 -8.64 24.47
N ILE A 4 41.53 -8.70 23.16
CA ILE A 4 40.52 -8.88 22.10
C ILE A 4 40.01 -10.33 22.08
N VAL A 5 40.89 -11.30 22.34
CA VAL A 5 40.55 -12.73 22.38
C VAL A 5 39.80 -13.07 23.67
N GLU A 6 40.21 -12.50 24.81
CA GLU A 6 39.53 -12.69 26.11
C GLU A 6 38.17 -12.01 26.19
N ASN A 7 37.94 -10.89 25.49
CA ASN A 7 36.68 -10.14 25.54
C ASN A 7 35.94 -10.13 24.20
N TRP A 8 36.20 -11.10 23.32
CA TRP A 8 35.62 -11.13 21.98
C TRP A 8 34.09 -11.17 22.02
N PHE A 9 33.51 -11.81 23.04
CA PHE A 9 32.08 -11.84 23.30
C PHE A 9 31.50 -10.44 23.61
N VAL A 10 32.29 -9.54 24.20
CA VAL A 10 31.87 -8.14 24.46
C VAL A 10 31.78 -7.37 23.14
N ILE A 11 32.72 -7.61 22.22
CA ILE A 11 32.72 -7.00 20.88
C ILE A 11 31.52 -7.49 20.06
N VAL A 12 31.26 -8.80 20.07
CA VAL A 12 30.09 -9.38 19.39
C VAL A 12 28.78 -8.91 20.03
N GLY A 13 28.72 -8.81 21.35
CA GLY A 13 27.56 -8.26 22.07
C GLY A 13 27.29 -6.81 21.68
N LEU A 14 28.32 -5.97 21.58
CA LEU A 14 28.18 -4.57 21.13
C LEU A 14 27.66 -4.47 19.70
N ILE A 15 28.16 -5.31 18.78
CA ILE A 15 27.68 -5.34 17.39
C ILE A 15 26.22 -5.81 17.34
N ALA A 16 25.85 -6.82 18.13
CA ALA A 16 24.47 -7.31 18.21
C ALA A 16 23.52 -6.25 18.77
N VAL A 17 23.93 -5.50 19.79
CA VAL A 17 23.14 -4.40 20.37
C VAL A 17 23.00 -3.24 19.39
N LEU A 18 24.06 -2.90 18.65
CA LEU A 18 24.01 -1.86 17.62
C LEU A 18 23.15 -2.29 16.42
N ALA A 19 23.24 -3.55 16.01
CA ALA A 19 22.41 -4.10 14.95
C ALA A 19 20.93 -4.18 15.37
N ALA A 20 20.64 -4.63 16.59
CA ALA A 20 19.29 -4.70 17.12
C ALA A 20 18.70 -3.31 17.36
N GLY A 21 19.48 -2.38 17.92
CA GLY A 21 19.07 -0.98 18.11
C GLY A 21 18.85 -0.27 16.78
N GLY A 22 19.76 -0.46 15.81
CA GLY A 22 19.62 0.07 14.45
C GLY A 22 18.41 -0.52 13.73
N TYR A 23 18.15 -1.82 13.89
CA TYR A 23 16.97 -2.49 13.32
C TYR A 23 15.68 -2.03 14.00
N ALA A 24 15.66 -1.84 15.32
CA ALA A 24 14.50 -1.33 16.04
C ALA A 24 14.18 0.11 15.65
N VAL A 25 15.17 1.00 15.55
CA VAL A 25 14.99 2.37 15.06
C VAL A 25 14.55 2.37 13.60
N TYR A 26 15.13 1.51 12.76
CA TYR A 26 14.70 1.34 11.38
C TYR A 26 13.23 0.91 11.30
N VAL A 27 12.81 -0.13 12.04
CA VAL A 27 11.42 -0.60 12.09
C VAL A 27 10.48 0.47 12.66
N PHE A 28 10.92 1.23 13.67
CA PHE A 28 10.12 2.28 14.30
C PHE A 28 9.92 3.49 13.40
N VAL A 29 10.96 3.97 12.71
CA VAL A 29 10.86 5.01 11.67
C VAL A 29 10.06 4.51 10.47
N LYS A 30 10.13 3.20 10.19
CA LYS A 30 9.43 2.53 9.10
C LYS A 30 7.99 2.17 9.43
N MET A 31 7.54 2.27 10.68
CA MET A 31 6.14 2.07 11.07
C MET A 31 5.35 3.27 10.54
N PRO A 32 4.68 3.15 9.37
CA PRO A 32 3.96 4.27 8.80
C PRO A 32 2.82 4.55 9.77
N SER A 33 2.72 5.79 10.27
CA SER A 33 1.69 6.17 11.26
C SER A 33 0.34 5.62 10.81
N ASP A 34 -0.44 4.98 11.68
CA ASP A 34 -1.70 4.30 11.30
C ASP A 34 -2.63 5.19 10.43
N LYS A 35 -2.54 6.51 10.63
CA LYS A 35 -3.21 7.53 9.81
C LYS A 35 -2.77 7.52 8.34
N GLN A 36 -1.48 7.36 8.05
CA GLN A 36 -0.96 7.23 6.69
C GLN A 36 -1.37 5.91 6.05
N LEU A 37 -1.32 4.80 6.78
CA LEU A 37 -1.79 3.50 6.26
C LEU A 37 -3.29 3.55 5.90
N ASN A 38 -4.11 4.19 6.72
CA ASN A 38 -5.53 4.37 6.41
C ASN A 38 -5.75 5.23 5.16
N LYS A 39 -5.00 6.31 4.98
CA LYS A 39 -5.03 7.11 3.74
C LYS A 39 -4.65 6.29 2.51
N VAL A 40 -3.64 5.41 2.64
CA VAL A 40 -3.22 4.51 1.56
C VAL A 40 -4.31 3.51 1.25
N ARG A 41 -4.95 2.90 2.26
CA ARG A 41 -6.07 1.97 2.07
C ARG A 41 -7.28 2.61 1.39
N GLU A 42 -7.68 3.80 1.83
CA GLU A 42 -8.78 4.55 1.21
C GLU A 42 -8.44 4.93 -0.24
N TRP A 43 -7.21 5.37 -0.47
CA TRP A 43 -6.75 5.68 -1.81
C TRP A 43 -6.67 4.44 -2.70
N LEU A 44 -6.20 3.30 -2.17
CA LEU A 44 -6.13 2.04 -2.89
C LEU A 44 -7.52 1.58 -3.32
N LEU A 45 -8.52 1.69 -2.44
CA LEU A 45 -9.91 1.40 -2.77
C LEU A 45 -10.39 2.23 -3.97
N TYR A 46 -10.10 3.53 -4.00
CA TYR A 46 -10.39 4.38 -5.16
C TYR A 46 -9.62 3.92 -6.42
N ALA A 47 -8.32 3.66 -6.28
CA ALA A 47 -7.46 3.30 -7.40
C ALA A 47 -7.86 1.96 -8.05
N VAL A 48 -8.22 0.95 -7.25
CA VAL A 48 -8.70 -0.34 -7.78
C VAL A 48 -10.08 -0.20 -8.42
N THR A 49 -10.98 0.61 -7.83
CA THR A 49 -12.29 0.88 -8.41
C THR A 49 -12.16 1.56 -9.78
N LYS A 50 -11.25 2.54 -9.88
CA LYS A 50 -10.95 3.22 -11.14
C LYS A 50 -10.36 2.25 -12.17
N ALA A 51 -9.40 1.42 -11.77
CA ALA A 51 -8.79 0.43 -12.66
C ALA A 51 -9.79 -0.62 -13.17
N GLU A 52 -10.72 -1.07 -12.31
CA GLU A 52 -11.80 -1.97 -12.70
C GLU A 52 -12.76 -1.31 -13.69
N LYS A 53 -13.14 -0.05 -13.45
CA LYS A 53 -14.00 0.73 -14.35
C LYS A 53 -13.38 0.98 -15.72
N GLU A 54 -12.10 1.38 -15.76
CA GLU A 54 -11.43 1.75 -17.01
C GLU A 54 -11.00 0.54 -17.85
N MET A 55 -10.67 -0.60 -17.22
CA MET A 55 -10.03 -1.73 -17.90
C MET A 55 -10.89 -2.99 -17.99
N GLY A 56 -12.05 -3.05 -17.32
CA GLY A 56 -12.97 -4.19 -17.34
C GLY A 56 -12.37 -5.49 -16.81
N GLY A 57 -13.14 -6.59 -16.75
CA GLY A 57 -12.67 -7.87 -16.23
C GLY A 57 -11.52 -8.52 -17.03
N GLY A 58 -10.72 -9.40 -16.40
CA GLY A 58 -9.75 -10.26 -17.09
C GLY A 58 -8.32 -9.70 -17.29
N THR A 59 -8.06 -8.44 -16.94
CA THR A 59 -6.75 -7.76 -17.13
C THR A 59 -5.95 -7.53 -15.84
N GLY A 60 -6.04 -8.46 -14.87
CA GLY A 60 -5.55 -8.27 -13.49
C GLY A 60 -4.09 -7.82 -13.36
N GLN A 61 -3.16 -8.42 -14.12
CA GLN A 61 -1.74 -8.02 -14.04
C GLN A 61 -1.49 -6.60 -14.58
N ILE A 62 -2.23 -6.18 -15.61
CA ILE A 62 -2.11 -4.85 -16.19
C ILE A 62 -2.68 -3.80 -15.23
N LYS A 63 -3.84 -4.08 -14.62
CA LYS A 63 -4.42 -3.24 -13.57
C LYS A 63 -3.50 -3.09 -12.37
N LEU A 64 -2.88 -4.18 -11.91
CA LEU A 64 -1.96 -4.14 -10.78
C LEU A 64 -0.78 -3.22 -11.07
N ARG A 65 -0.22 -3.27 -12.29
CA ARG A 65 0.82 -2.33 -12.72
C ARG A 65 0.31 -0.89 -12.76
N TYR A 66 -0.87 -0.66 -13.33
CA TYR A 66 -1.47 0.67 -13.40
C TYR A 66 -1.67 1.29 -12.00
N VAL A 67 -2.22 0.52 -11.05
CA VAL A 67 -2.38 0.96 -9.65
C VAL A 67 -1.03 1.16 -8.98
N TYR A 68 -0.03 0.32 -9.29
CA TYR A 68 1.33 0.48 -8.78
C TYR A 68 1.99 1.77 -9.26
N ASP A 69 1.88 2.10 -10.54
CA ASP A 69 2.45 3.33 -11.09
C ASP A 69 1.79 4.57 -10.46
N MET A 70 0.46 4.54 -10.28
CA MET A 70 -0.26 5.57 -9.53
C MET A 70 0.18 5.66 -8.06
N PHE A 71 0.46 4.52 -7.43
CA PHE A 71 0.92 4.44 -6.04
C PHE A 71 2.33 5.03 -5.88
N VAL A 72 3.25 4.70 -6.79
CA VAL A 72 4.60 5.27 -6.81
C VAL A 72 4.55 6.78 -7.01
N ALA A 73 3.68 7.27 -7.90
CA ALA A 73 3.51 8.70 -8.13
C ALA A 73 2.94 9.44 -6.90
N ARG A 74 1.97 8.84 -6.20
CA ARG A 74 1.29 9.48 -5.06
C ARG A 74 2.02 9.31 -3.72
N PHE A 75 2.72 8.20 -3.54
CA PHE A 75 3.37 7.80 -2.28
C PHE A 75 4.84 7.42 -2.51
N ALA A 76 5.60 8.29 -3.19
CA ALA A 76 6.98 8.03 -3.60
C ALA A 76 7.93 7.61 -2.45
N TRP A 77 7.73 8.10 -1.24
CA TRP A 77 8.53 7.68 -0.08
C TRP A 77 8.15 6.27 0.39
N LEU A 78 6.86 5.93 0.35
CA LEU A 78 6.32 4.65 0.79
C LEU A 78 6.67 3.54 -0.20
N ALA A 79 6.66 3.85 -1.49
CA ALA A 79 7.11 2.94 -2.55
C ALA A 79 8.59 2.52 -2.42
N ARG A 80 9.43 3.32 -1.75
CA ARG A 80 10.83 2.96 -1.46
C ARG A 80 10.97 1.97 -0.30
N VAL A 81 9.92 1.85 0.50
CA VAL A 81 9.96 1.21 1.83
C VAL A 81 9.13 -0.08 1.83
N ILE A 82 8.07 -0.13 1.04
CA ILE A 82 7.17 -1.28 0.85
C ILE A 82 7.64 -2.10 -0.35
N SER A 83 7.67 -3.44 -0.19
CA SER A 83 7.95 -4.36 -1.30
C SER A 83 6.75 -4.47 -2.25
N PHE A 84 6.99 -4.84 -3.50
CA PHE A 84 5.89 -5.08 -4.45
C PHE A 84 4.89 -6.14 -3.95
N GLU A 85 5.37 -7.18 -3.27
CA GLU A 85 4.51 -8.21 -2.67
C GLU A 85 3.57 -7.65 -1.60
N ALA A 86 4.11 -6.84 -0.68
CA ALA A 86 3.29 -6.15 0.32
C ALA A 86 2.29 -5.20 -0.32
N PHE A 87 2.67 -4.53 -1.41
CA PHE A 87 1.76 -3.74 -2.20
C PHE A 87 0.64 -4.56 -2.84
N SER A 88 0.97 -5.70 -3.47
CA SER A 88 -0.02 -6.59 -4.08
C SER A 88 -1.06 -7.07 -3.06
N MET A 89 -0.62 -7.46 -1.87
CA MET A 89 -1.53 -7.85 -0.79
C MET A 89 -2.49 -6.72 -0.40
N MET A 90 -2.00 -5.47 -0.29
CA MET A 90 -2.87 -4.33 0.00
C MET A 90 -3.86 -4.03 -1.14
N VAL A 91 -3.47 -4.28 -2.39
CA VAL A 91 -4.37 -4.18 -3.55
C VAL A 91 -5.44 -5.27 -3.50
N ASP A 92 -5.08 -6.50 -3.16
CA ASP A 92 -6.02 -7.62 -3.03
C ASP A 92 -7.06 -7.36 -1.92
N GLU A 93 -6.62 -6.85 -0.76
CA GLU A 93 -7.52 -6.40 0.32
C GLU A 93 -8.48 -5.30 -0.16
N ALA A 94 -7.97 -4.33 -0.93
CA ALA A 94 -8.79 -3.25 -1.49
C ALA A 94 -9.81 -3.78 -2.52
N LEU A 95 -9.42 -4.75 -3.36
CA LEU A 95 -10.30 -5.42 -4.31
C LEU A 95 -11.40 -6.22 -3.60
N GLU A 96 -11.08 -6.95 -2.53
CA GLU A 96 -12.07 -7.67 -1.73
C GLU A 96 -13.05 -6.70 -1.06
N ARG A 97 -12.55 -5.59 -0.51
CA ARG A 97 -13.38 -4.55 0.08
C ARG A 97 -14.29 -3.88 -0.96
N MET A 98 -13.79 -3.61 -2.16
CA MET A 98 -14.59 -3.10 -3.27
C MET A 98 -15.71 -4.07 -3.65
N LYS A 99 -15.42 -5.37 -3.78
CA LYS A 99 -16.43 -6.41 -4.06
C LYS A 99 -17.51 -6.47 -2.98
N LYS A 100 -17.13 -6.44 -1.70
CA LYS A 100 -18.08 -6.37 -0.58
C LYS A 100 -18.95 -5.11 -0.63
N MET A 101 -18.40 -3.97 -1.02
CA MET A 101 -19.17 -2.73 -1.21
C MET A 101 -20.13 -2.84 -2.40
N LEU A 102 -19.74 -3.50 -3.49
CA LEU A 102 -20.63 -3.78 -4.62
C LEU A 102 -21.78 -4.71 -4.22
N GLU A 103 -21.52 -5.72 -3.40
CA GLU A 103 -22.56 -6.65 -2.94
C GLU A 103 -23.55 -6.00 -1.96
N SER A 104 -23.09 -5.04 -1.16
CA SER A 104 -23.89 -4.39 -0.11
C SER A 104 -24.49 -3.04 -0.50
N ASN A 105 -24.05 -2.41 -1.59
CA ASN A 105 -24.47 -1.05 -1.96
C ASN A 105 -24.72 -0.90 -3.48
N LYS A 106 -26.00 -0.72 -3.86
CA LYS A 106 -26.45 -0.50 -5.24
C LYS A 106 -25.80 0.73 -5.90
N ALA A 107 -25.53 1.80 -5.16
CA ALA A 107 -24.91 3.02 -5.71
C ALA A 107 -23.46 2.80 -6.16
N MET A 108 -22.73 1.87 -5.52
CA MET A 108 -21.39 1.49 -5.97
C MET A 108 -21.45 0.64 -7.24
N GLN A 109 -22.50 -0.16 -7.42
CA GLN A 109 -22.71 -0.93 -8.66
C GLN A 109 -22.91 0.00 -9.85
N GLU A 110 -23.70 1.07 -9.70
CA GLU A 110 -23.91 2.07 -10.76
C GLU A 110 -22.63 2.85 -11.11
N LEU A 111 -21.78 3.16 -10.11
CA LEU A 111 -20.48 3.83 -10.34
C LEU A 111 -19.48 2.99 -11.15
N VAL A 112 -19.47 1.68 -10.92
CA VAL A 112 -18.58 0.70 -11.58
C VAL A 112 -19.14 0.23 -12.92
N ASN A 113 -20.47 0.04 -13.02
CA ASN A 113 -21.14 -0.45 -14.22
C ASN A 113 -21.54 0.64 -15.22
N GLY A 114 -21.44 1.93 -14.85
CA GLY A 114 -21.47 3.03 -15.81
C GLY A 114 -22.80 3.78 -15.99
N GLU A 115 -23.58 4.00 -14.93
CA GLU A 115 -24.80 4.86 -14.99
C GLU A 115 -24.78 6.07 -14.03
N ALA A 116 -23.62 6.49 -13.53
CA ALA A 116 -23.50 7.82 -12.93
C ALA A 116 -23.29 8.86 -14.04
N GLY A 117 -24.43 9.32 -14.56
CA GLY A 117 -24.55 10.30 -15.63
C GLY A 117 -23.76 11.58 -15.39
N GLU A 118 -23.47 12.22 -16.52
CA GLU A 118 -23.12 13.62 -16.66
C GLU A 118 -23.90 14.48 -15.65
N VAL A 119 -23.22 14.94 -14.59
CA VAL A 119 -23.75 16.06 -13.81
C VAL A 119 -23.61 17.27 -14.72
N SER A 120 -24.76 17.68 -15.26
CA SER A 120 -25.02 18.95 -15.90
C SER A 120 -24.35 20.10 -15.14
N GLU A 121 -23.15 20.49 -15.56
CA GLU A 121 -22.54 21.77 -15.20
C GLU A 121 -22.82 22.76 -16.33
N LYS A 122 -24.10 23.06 -16.50
CA LYS A 122 -24.59 24.25 -17.18
C LYS A 122 -26.02 24.48 -16.70
N ASP A 123 -26.27 25.71 -16.26
CA ASP A 123 -27.56 26.27 -15.86
C ASP A 123 -28.00 26.02 -14.42
N MET A 124 -27.30 26.67 -13.48
CA MET A 124 -27.96 27.42 -12.39
C MET A 124 -27.14 28.62 -11.96
#